data_AF-A0A261CLZ1-F1
#
_entry.id   AF-A0A261CLZ1-F1
#
_cell.length_a   1.000
_cell.length_b   1.000
_cell.length_c   1.000
_cell.angle_alpha   90.00
_cell.angle_beta   90.00
_cell.angle_gamma   90.00
#
_symmetry.space_group_name_H-M   'P 1'
#
loop_
_entity.id
_entity.type
_entity.pdbx_description
1 polymer ?
#
loop_
_entity_poly.entity_id
_entity_poly.type
_entity_poly.pdbx_seq_one_letter_code
_entity_poly.pdbx_strand_id
1 'polypeptide(L)'
;MSELVRMELFFSLQAYAGVVHYEFQTEFDNQATLYQLKHKINSKWKIADEDQNIFFEDGRQLVGRGANSLQSLGLQDGTKLIVKHALLSTWSAVLDRSSSFQQTDEKQLKKELREDAKRLIEDLVQARFFSTYPSFGTHRFAIEKTFLPHCDRESEQMRKLCRIHFKELYGKQVKVTFEYRKDGTVAGCVCVLDDRSTIRRFFVKTHHGARDRSSNTEYDIDLKELFVYKFLQELKIGADIDFIQGGMVSNYRVFIASKEIAGFKTLYFIQDTQPETVGEYIKCVNQMLFVYSVLMLADHHTANMGIDDGLNPFIVDFSIIGDLWV
;
A
#
# COMPACT_ATOMS: atom_id res chain seq x y z
N MET A 1 37.83 39.75 19.01
CA MET A 1 36.91 38.65 18.68
C MET A 1 35.52 39.15 19.02
N SER A 2 34.71 39.53 18.02
CA SER A 2 33.31 39.90 18.26
C SER A 2 32.54 38.61 18.54
N GLU A 3 31.87 38.53 19.70
CA GLU A 3 30.91 37.46 19.96
C GLU A 3 29.86 37.47 18.83
N LEU A 4 29.75 36.34 18.13
CA LEU A 4 28.69 36.11 17.16
C LEU A 4 27.36 36.11 17.93
N VAL A 5 26.62 37.22 17.84
CA VAL A 5 25.26 37.30 18.39
C VAL A 5 24.40 36.26 17.66
N ARG A 6 23.95 35.25 18.39
CA ARG A 6 23.02 34.22 17.92
C ARG A 6 21.60 34.60 18.34
N MET A 7 20.62 34.23 17.52
CA MET A 7 19.20 34.29 17.90
C MET A 7 18.66 32.86 18.00
N GLU A 8 17.96 32.56 19.07
CA GLU A 8 17.21 31.32 19.24
C GLU A 8 15.76 31.53 18.80
N LEU A 9 15.29 30.69 17.87
CA LEU A 9 13.92 30.73 17.37
C LEU A 9 13.16 29.45 17.78
N PHE A 10 11.89 29.61 18.12
CA PHE A 10 10.99 28.53 18.50
C PHE A 10 10.02 28.23 17.37
N PHE A 11 9.81 26.96 17.04
CA PHE A 11 8.95 26.53 15.94
C PHE A 11 7.87 25.59 16.46
N SER A 12 6.64 25.81 16.00
CA SER A 12 5.48 24.98 16.29
C SER A 12 4.83 24.52 14.99
N LEU A 13 4.82 23.22 14.74
CA LEU A 13 4.12 22.62 13.60
C LEU A 13 2.64 22.49 13.98
N GLN A 14 1.79 23.24 13.29
CA GLN A 14 0.36 23.27 13.58
C GLN A 14 -0.47 22.82 12.38
N ALA A 15 -1.55 22.10 12.68
CA ALA A 15 -2.61 21.83 11.72
C ALA A 15 -3.77 22.84 11.89
N TYR A 16 -4.98 22.46 11.48
CA TYR A 16 -6.19 23.24 11.71
C TYR A 16 -6.49 23.42 13.20
N ALA A 17 -7.25 24.49 13.52
CA ALA A 17 -7.67 24.86 14.87
C ALA A 17 -6.53 25.09 15.88
N GLY A 18 -5.30 25.30 15.41
CA GLY A 18 -4.15 25.59 16.29
C GLY A 18 -3.60 24.35 17.02
N VAL A 19 -4.00 23.14 16.60
CA VAL A 19 -3.47 21.91 17.20
C VAL A 19 -1.97 21.80 16.90
N VAL A 20 -1.17 21.77 17.97
CA VAL A 20 0.28 21.62 17.91
C VAL A 20 0.62 20.14 17.80
N HIS A 21 1.37 19.76 16.76
CA HIS A 21 1.82 18.39 16.55
C HIS A 21 3.24 18.18 17.07
N TYR A 22 4.13 19.14 16.78
CA TYR A 22 5.54 19.07 17.14
C TYR A 22 6.07 20.46 17.39
N GLU A 23 7.06 20.56 18.27
CA GLU A 23 7.81 21.79 18.51
C GLU A 23 9.31 21.49 18.44
N PHE A 24 10.10 22.48 18.04
CA PHE A 24 11.54 22.46 18.21
C PHE A 24 12.08 23.89 18.29
N GLN A 25 13.30 24.03 18.81
CA GLN A 25 14.05 25.27 18.78
C GLN A 25 15.37 25.08 18.06
N THR A 26 15.90 26.14 17.47
CA THR A 26 17.23 26.14 16.87
C THR A 26 17.80 27.55 16.85
N GLU A 27 19.12 27.63 16.93
CA GLU A 27 19.87 28.88 16.82
C GLU A 27 20.14 29.24 15.35
N PHE A 28 20.14 30.53 15.07
CA PHE A 28 20.57 31.13 13.82
C PHE A 28 21.59 32.24 14.09
N ASP A 29 22.54 32.42 13.19
CA ASP A 29 23.38 33.61 13.20
C ASP A 29 22.57 34.85 12.78
N ASN A 30 23.09 36.03 13.10
CA ASN A 30 22.46 37.32 12.76
C ASN A 30 22.41 37.62 11.26
N GLN A 31 23.18 36.92 10.43
CA GLN A 31 23.18 37.02 8.98
C GLN A 31 22.30 35.94 8.32
N ALA A 32 21.63 35.11 9.12
CA ALA A 32 20.83 34.02 8.62
C ALA A 32 19.70 34.57 7.74
N THR A 33 19.40 33.82 6.69
CA THR A 33 18.42 34.16 5.66
C THR A 33 17.14 33.35 5.83
N LEU A 34 16.05 33.80 5.21
CA LEU A 34 14.82 33.02 5.16
C LEU A 34 15.03 31.64 4.53
N TYR A 35 15.94 31.54 3.55
CA TYR A 35 16.30 30.26 2.93
C TYR A 35 16.89 29.28 3.96
N GLN A 36 17.85 29.73 4.79
CA GLN A 36 18.42 28.87 5.83
C GLN A 36 17.37 28.47 6.88
N LEU A 37 16.45 29.36 7.24
CA LEU A 37 15.33 29.04 8.13
C LEU A 37 14.42 27.98 7.52
N LYS A 38 14.01 28.13 6.26
CA LYS A 38 13.18 27.16 5.55
C LYS A 38 13.87 25.81 5.40
N HIS A 39 15.17 25.82 5.09
CA HIS A 39 15.97 24.61 5.02
C HIS A 39 16.05 23.90 6.38
N LYS A 40 16.13 24.63 7.51
CA LYS A 40 16.06 24.02 8.85
C LYS A 40 14.71 23.35 9.10
N ILE A 41 13.61 24.02 8.78
CA ILE A 41 12.25 23.45 8.86
C ILE A 41 12.16 22.17 8.01
N ASN A 42 12.61 22.22 6.76
CA ASN A 42 12.63 21.08 5.85
C ASN A 42 13.46 19.92 6.43
N SER A 43 14.66 20.20 6.94
CA SER A 43 15.52 19.16 7.53
C SER A 43 14.83 18.41 8.68
N LYS A 44 14.03 19.13 9.48
CA LYS A 44 13.35 18.62 10.67
C LYS A 44 12.03 17.91 10.37
N TRP A 45 11.18 18.51 9.52
CA TRP A 45 9.81 18.04 9.27
C TRP A 45 9.56 17.57 7.84
N LYS A 46 10.57 17.60 6.96
CA LYS A 46 10.51 17.14 5.56
C LYS A 46 9.50 17.88 4.69
N ILE A 47 9.15 19.12 5.05
CA ILE A 47 8.27 20.00 4.27
C ILE A 47 9.13 20.76 3.26
N ALA A 48 8.81 20.66 1.97
CA ALA A 48 9.50 21.41 0.92
C ALA A 48 9.35 22.92 1.14
N ASP A 49 10.33 23.72 0.69
CA ASP A 49 10.42 25.14 1.02
C ASP A 49 9.23 25.94 0.46
N GLU A 50 8.69 25.51 -0.68
CA GLU A 50 7.49 26.00 -1.35
C GLU A 50 6.19 25.66 -0.60
N ASP A 51 6.19 24.60 0.19
CA ASP A 51 5.03 24.11 0.93
C ASP A 51 4.97 24.62 2.38
N GLN A 52 5.96 25.41 2.80
CA GLN A 52 6.04 25.98 4.14
C GLN A 52 5.29 27.31 4.23
N ASN A 53 4.15 27.29 4.93
CA ASN A 53 3.46 28.50 5.36
C ASN A 53 3.87 28.84 6.80
N ILE A 54 4.64 29.92 6.95
CA ILE A 54 5.24 30.32 8.23
C ILE A 54 4.55 31.59 8.73
N PHE A 55 4.14 31.61 10.00
CA PHE A 55 3.42 32.71 10.63
C PHE A 55 4.07 33.08 11.96
N PHE A 56 3.94 34.35 12.35
CA PHE A 56 4.13 34.78 13.72
C PHE A 56 2.94 34.37 14.59
N GLU A 57 3.11 34.40 15.92
CA GLU A 57 2.01 34.10 16.87
C GLU A 57 0.82 35.05 16.72
N ASP A 58 1.06 36.29 16.27
CA ASP A 58 0.01 37.27 15.97
C ASP A 58 -0.77 36.98 14.67
N GLY A 59 -0.44 35.88 13.99
CA GLY A 59 -1.09 35.43 12.76
C GLY A 59 -0.57 36.08 11.48
N ARG A 60 0.35 37.04 11.55
CA ARG A 60 0.98 37.61 10.35
C ARG A 60 1.85 36.56 9.68
N GLN A 61 1.76 36.47 8.35
CA GLN A 61 2.60 35.56 7.57
C GLN A 61 4.02 36.13 7.40
N LEU A 62 5.02 35.29 7.56
CA LEU A 62 6.42 35.62 7.28
C LEU A 62 6.64 35.56 5.76
N VAL A 63 6.81 36.73 5.13
CA VAL A 63 7.00 36.86 3.67
C VAL A 63 8.38 37.47 3.37
N GLY A 64 9.19 36.79 2.56
CA GLY A 64 10.61 37.10 2.38
C GLY A 64 11.00 38.03 1.24
N ARG A 65 10.09 38.82 0.65
CA ARG A 65 10.45 39.65 -0.52
C ARG A 65 11.42 40.76 -0.13
N GLY A 66 12.67 40.67 -0.59
CA GLY A 66 13.69 41.72 -0.49
C GLY A 66 14.46 41.79 0.82
N ALA A 67 14.29 40.82 1.72
CA ALA A 67 14.98 40.76 3.00
C ALA A 67 16.32 40.00 2.90
N ASN A 68 17.37 40.59 3.43
CA ASN A 68 18.72 40.01 3.43
C ASN A 68 19.06 39.26 4.73
N SER A 69 18.22 39.39 5.77
CA SER A 69 18.40 38.67 7.04
C SER A 69 17.08 38.40 7.74
N LEU A 70 17.04 37.41 8.63
CA LEU A 70 15.89 37.11 9.49
C LEU A 70 15.48 38.31 10.35
N GLN A 71 16.45 39.09 10.87
CA GLN A 71 16.18 40.29 11.67
C GLN A 71 15.45 41.37 10.87
N SER A 72 15.78 41.53 9.59
CA SER A 72 15.06 42.47 8.71
C SER A 72 13.60 42.06 8.44
N LEU A 73 13.25 40.80 8.71
CA LEU A 73 11.89 40.28 8.67
C LEU A 73 11.15 40.43 10.02
N GLY A 74 11.78 41.06 11.02
CA GLY A 74 11.20 41.25 12.35
C GLY A 74 11.39 40.07 13.30
N LEU A 75 12.26 39.10 12.96
CA LEU A 75 12.61 38.00 13.85
C LEU A 75 13.63 38.46 14.89
N GLN A 76 13.32 38.24 16.16
CA GLN A 76 14.18 38.53 17.30
C GLN A 76 14.47 37.25 18.08
N ASP A 77 15.47 37.30 18.95
CA ASP A 77 15.72 36.23 19.91
C ASP A 77 14.44 35.91 20.72
N GLY A 78 14.13 34.63 20.87
CA GLY A 78 12.89 34.19 21.53
C GLY A 78 11.64 34.19 20.66
N THR A 79 11.71 34.57 19.38
CA THR A 79 10.51 34.62 18.53
C THR A 79 9.97 33.21 18.27
N LYS A 80 8.65 33.04 18.48
CA LYS A 80 7.93 31.82 18.13
C LYS A 80 7.27 31.94 16.75
N LEU A 81 7.49 30.92 15.94
CA LEU A 81 6.97 30.76 14.59
C LEU A 81 6.06 29.55 14.50
N ILE A 82 4.91 29.75 13.88
CA ILE A 82 3.93 28.73 13.57
C ILE A 82 4.15 28.29 12.13
N VAL A 83 4.42 27.01 11.93
CA VAL A 83 4.61 26.43 10.60
C VAL A 83 3.41 25.55 10.27
N LYS A 84 2.86 25.76 9.08
CA LYS A 84 1.75 25.00 8.52
C LYS A 84 2.14 24.50 7.14
N HIS A 85 1.64 23.33 6.76
CA HIS A 85 1.86 22.81 5.41
C HIS A 85 0.83 23.43 4.45
N ALA A 86 1.27 23.82 3.26
CA ALA A 86 0.40 24.43 2.24
C ALA A 86 -0.79 23.54 1.82
N LEU A 87 -0.62 22.22 1.87
CA LEU A 87 -1.63 21.23 1.48
C LEU A 87 -2.60 20.85 2.60
N LEU A 88 -2.64 21.57 3.71
CA LEU A 88 -3.67 21.37 4.72
C LEU A 88 -5.08 21.50 4.11
N SER A 89 -5.31 22.45 3.19
CA SER A 89 -6.60 22.61 2.50
C SER A 89 -6.96 21.42 1.63
N THR A 90 -5.97 20.82 0.98
CA THR A 90 -6.11 19.57 0.23
C THR A 90 -6.57 18.44 1.14
N TRP A 91 -6.01 18.31 2.35
CA TRP A 91 -6.48 17.33 3.32
C TRP A 91 -7.92 17.56 3.76
N SER A 92 -8.32 18.81 4.03
CA SER A 92 -9.73 19.14 4.33
C SER A 92 -10.65 18.75 3.18
N ALA A 93 -10.26 19.01 1.93
CA ALA A 93 -11.03 18.59 0.78
C ALA A 93 -11.19 17.05 0.71
N VAL A 94 -10.15 16.28 1.05
CA VAL A 94 -10.24 14.81 1.14
C VAL A 94 -11.29 14.39 2.18
N LEU A 95 -11.30 15.02 3.36
CA LEU A 95 -12.30 14.75 4.40
C LEU A 95 -13.72 15.07 3.93
N ASP A 96 -13.91 16.22 3.26
CA ASP A 96 -15.20 16.63 2.71
C ASP A 96 -15.71 15.63 1.66
N ARG A 97 -14.82 15.15 0.78
CA ARG A 97 -15.15 14.13 -0.23
C ARG A 97 -15.50 12.79 0.42
N SER A 98 -14.74 12.36 1.43
CA SER A 98 -15.03 11.14 2.19
C SER A 98 -16.39 11.21 2.89
N SER A 99 -16.70 12.34 3.53
CA SER A 99 -18.02 12.54 4.18
C SER A 99 -19.14 12.54 3.15
N SER A 100 -18.97 13.27 2.04
CA SER A 100 -19.97 13.33 0.96
C SER A 100 -20.22 11.96 0.34
N PHE A 101 -19.16 11.15 0.19
CA PHE A 101 -19.25 9.79 -0.36
C PHE A 101 -20.08 8.86 0.51
N GLN A 102 -20.00 9.00 1.83
CA GLN A 102 -20.78 8.21 2.79
C GLN A 102 -22.27 8.62 2.82
N GLN A 103 -22.57 9.88 2.50
CA GLN A 103 -23.92 10.45 2.60
C GLN A 103 -24.76 10.31 1.32
N THR A 104 -24.10 10.20 0.16
CA THR A 104 -24.82 10.03 -1.11
C THR A 104 -25.13 8.56 -1.38
N ASP A 105 -26.21 8.29 -2.12
CA ASP A 105 -26.51 6.96 -2.68
C ASP A 105 -26.31 6.92 -4.20
N GLU A 106 -26.01 8.05 -4.82
CA GLU A 106 -25.85 8.16 -6.27
C GLU A 106 -24.53 7.54 -6.72
N LYS A 107 -24.61 6.45 -7.50
CA LYS A 107 -23.44 5.68 -7.93
C LYS A 107 -22.42 6.49 -8.73
N GLN A 108 -22.89 7.40 -9.60
CA GLN A 108 -22.01 8.24 -10.41
C GLN A 108 -21.27 9.27 -9.56
N LEU A 109 -21.99 9.96 -8.68
CA LEU A 109 -21.40 10.91 -7.73
C LEU A 109 -20.40 10.24 -6.78
N LYS A 110 -20.71 9.05 -6.25
CA LYS A 110 -19.73 8.25 -5.45
C LYS A 110 -18.43 8.01 -6.20
N LYS A 111 -18.51 7.69 -7.49
CA LYS A 111 -17.33 7.46 -8.32
C LYS A 111 -16.51 8.74 -8.46
N GLU A 112 -17.15 9.87 -8.76
CA GLU A 112 -16.48 11.16 -8.94
C GLU A 112 -15.80 11.63 -7.65
N LEU A 113 -16.52 11.60 -6.53
CA LEU A 113 -15.99 11.95 -5.20
C LEU A 113 -14.77 11.11 -4.84
N ARG A 114 -14.81 9.82 -5.17
CA ARG A 114 -13.69 8.90 -4.92
C ARG A 114 -12.47 9.21 -5.79
N GLU A 115 -12.64 9.35 -7.10
CA GLU A 115 -11.50 9.64 -7.99
C GLU A 115 -10.86 10.99 -7.62
N ASP A 116 -11.68 11.99 -7.28
CA ASP A 116 -11.19 13.28 -6.79
C ASP A 116 -10.41 13.13 -5.47
N ALA A 117 -10.97 12.43 -4.48
CA ALA A 117 -10.28 12.17 -3.21
C ALA A 117 -8.97 11.40 -3.40
N LYS A 118 -8.94 10.42 -4.31
CA LYS A 118 -7.73 9.64 -4.61
C LYS A 118 -6.62 10.52 -5.19
N ARG A 119 -6.94 11.35 -6.18
CA ARG A 119 -5.99 12.32 -6.76
C ARG A 119 -5.41 13.25 -5.67
N LEU A 120 -6.27 13.81 -4.83
CA LEU A 120 -5.84 14.68 -3.73
C LEU A 120 -4.95 13.95 -2.72
N ILE A 121 -5.24 12.68 -2.42
CA ILE A 121 -4.37 11.83 -1.56
C ILE A 121 -3.01 11.59 -2.23
N GLU A 122 -2.97 11.33 -3.54
CA GLU A 122 -1.72 11.15 -4.29
C GLU A 122 -0.85 12.41 -4.21
N ASP A 123 -1.44 13.59 -4.39
CA ASP A 123 -0.73 14.88 -4.23
C ASP A 123 -0.13 15.03 -2.81
N LEU A 124 -0.91 14.68 -1.78
CA LEU A 124 -0.45 14.71 -0.38
C LEU A 124 0.69 13.70 -0.13
N VAL A 125 0.65 12.52 -0.74
CA VAL A 125 1.71 11.51 -0.63
C VAL A 125 3.00 11.99 -1.28
N GLN A 126 2.92 12.55 -2.49
CA GLN A 126 4.08 13.08 -3.21
C GLN A 126 4.75 14.21 -2.43
N ALA A 127 3.97 15.06 -1.78
CA ALA A 127 4.46 16.14 -0.91
C ALA A 127 4.95 15.66 0.48
N ARG A 128 4.98 14.34 0.74
CA ARG A 128 5.35 13.74 2.03
C ARG A 128 4.52 14.22 3.22
N PHE A 129 3.30 14.70 2.97
CA PHE A 129 2.43 15.32 3.97
C PHE A 129 2.15 14.40 5.17
N PHE A 130 1.95 13.11 4.95
CA PHE A 130 1.69 12.14 6.03
C PHE A 130 2.93 11.78 6.85
N SER A 131 4.14 12.03 6.34
CA SER A 131 5.35 11.93 7.15
C SER A 131 5.46 13.13 8.10
N THR A 132 5.00 14.30 7.67
CA THR A 132 4.92 15.53 8.46
C THR A 132 3.83 15.45 9.54
N TYR A 133 2.66 14.89 9.20
CA TYR A 133 1.54 14.67 10.12
C TYR A 133 1.19 13.18 10.23
N PRO A 134 1.94 12.37 11.02
CA PRO A 134 1.68 10.94 11.13
C PRO A 134 0.27 10.59 11.60
N SER A 135 -0.33 11.41 12.46
CA SER A 135 -1.71 11.21 12.93
C SER A 135 -2.76 11.29 11.83
N PHE A 136 -2.45 11.95 10.70
CA PHE A 136 -3.36 12.01 9.54
C PHE A 136 -3.20 10.76 8.67
N GLY A 137 -2.07 10.07 8.74
CA GLY A 137 -1.84 8.79 8.06
C GLY A 137 -2.85 7.72 8.48
N THR A 138 -3.16 7.61 9.77
CA THR A 138 -4.19 6.67 10.26
C THR A 138 -5.57 6.96 9.67
N HIS A 139 -5.93 8.25 9.55
CA HIS A 139 -7.20 8.65 8.94
C HIS A 139 -7.24 8.37 7.45
N ARG A 140 -6.12 8.59 6.74
CA ARG A 140 -5.99 8.22 5.33
C ARG A 140 -6.32 6.75 5.11
N PHE A 141 -5.74 5.84 5.89
CA PHE A 141 -6.01 4.41 5.76
C PHE A 141 -7.48 4.07 5.98
N ALA A 142 -8.16 4.72 6.94
CA ALA A 142 -9.58 4.52 7.18
C ALA A 142 -10.45 5.01 5.99
N ILE A 143 -10.07 6.14 5.39
CA ILE A 143 -10.75 6.70 4.21
C ILE A 143 -10.54 5.79 2.99
N GLU A 144 -9.30 5.40 2.70
CA GLU A 144 -8.98 4.47 1.61
C GLU A 144 -9.74 3.15 1.77
N LYS A 145 -9.81 2.61 3.00
CA LYS A 145 -10.60 1.41 3.31
C LYS A 145 -12.09 1.58 3.05
N THR A 146 -12.63 2.78 3.27
CA THR A 146 -14.04 3.09 2.96
C THR A 146 -14.30 3.10 1.45
N PHE A 147 -13.30 3.51 0.66
CA PHE A 147 -13.39 3.48 -0.80
C PHE A 147 -13.18 2.08 -1.39
N LEU A 148 -12.46 1.18 -0.70
CA LEU A 148 -12.12 -0.18 -1.18
C LEU A 148 -13.30 -0.99 -1.75
N PRO A 149 -14.48 -1.08 -1.10
CA PRO A 149 -15.58 -1.88 -1.62
C PRO A 149 -16.14 -1.34 -2.95
N HIS A 150 -15.85 -0.09 -3.30
CA HIS A 150 -16.36 0.58 -4.50
C HIS A 150 -15.27 0.73 -5.58
N CYS A 151 -14.00 0.56 -5.22
CA CYS A 151 -12.84 0.66 -6.12
C CYS A 151 -12.79 -0.40 -7.22
N ASP A 152 -13.58 -1.46 -7.13
CA ASP A 152 -13.16 -2.69 -7.74
C ASP A 152 -13.82 -3.00 -9.08
N ARG A 153 -13.68 -2.09 -10.06
CA ARG A 153 -13.91 -2.48 -11.47
C ARG A 153 -13.04 -3.69 -11.84
N GLU A 154 -11.83 -3.76 -11.29
CA GLU A 154 -10.91 -4.88 -11.48
C GLU A 154 -11.41 -6.14 -10.79
N SER A 155 -11.82 -6.11 -9.51
CA SER A 155 -12.42 -7.31 -8.91
C SER A 155 -13.80 -7.65 -9.47
N GLU A 156 -14.60 -6.70 -9.95
CA GLU A 156 -15.85 -7.00 -10.67
C GLU A 156 -15.56 -7.73 -11.99
N GLN A 157 -14.55 -7.28 -12.73
CA GLN A 157 -14.07 -7.95 -13.95
C GLN A 157 -13.49 -9.34 -13.64
N MET A 158 -12.63 -9.45 -12.62
CA MET A 158 -12.08 -10.72 -12.13
C MET A 158 -13.21 -11.67 -11.75
N ARG A 159 -14.19 -11.23 -10.94
CA ARG A 159 -15.37 -12.01 -10.54
C ARG A 159 -16.19 -12.44 -11.75
N LYS A 160 -16.38 -11.56 -12.74
CA LYS A 160 -17.10 -11.88 -13.98
C LYS A 160 -16.36 -12.97 -14.76
N LEU A 161 -15.05 -12.84 -14.94
CA LEU A 161 -14.23 -13.81 -15.66
C LEU A 161 -14.16 -15.16 -14.93
N CYS A 162 -14.00 -15.15 -13.60
CA CYS A 162 -14.09 -16.35 -12.77
C CYS A 162 -15.43 -17.07 -12.95
N ARG A 163 -16.55 -16.33 -12.96
CA ARG A 163 -17.87 -16.95 -13.19
C ARG A 163 -17.97 -17.61 -14.55
N ILE A 164 -17.43 -16.99 -15.60
CA ILE A 164 -17.45 -17.55 -16.96
C ILE A 164 -16.58 -18.81 -16.98
N HIS A 165 -15.32 -18.68 -16.61
CA HIS A 165 -14.33 -19.75 -16.63
C HIS A 165 -14.78 -20.99 -15.82
N PHE A 166 -15.19 -20.81 -14.56
CA PHE A 166 -15.56 -21.95 -13.73
C PHE A 166 -16.91 -22.57 -14.12
N LYS A 167 -17.83 -21.81 -14.73
CA LYS A 167 -19.05 -22.41 -15.30
C LYS A 167 -18.78 -23.19 -16.58
N GLU A 168 -17.77 -22.80 -17.34
CA GLU A 168 -17.31 -23.57 -18.50
C GLU A 168 -16.62 -24.86 -18.04
N LEU A 169 -15.77 -24.79 -17.00
CA LEU A 169 -15.00 -25.92 -16.50
C LEU A 169 -15.84 -26.93 -15.69
N TYR A 170 -16.73 -26.45 -14.81
CA TYR A 170 -17.50 -27.29 -13.87
C TYR A 170 -18.99 -27.40 -14.21
N GLY A 171 -19.43 -26.77 -15.29
CA GLY A 171 -20.82 -26.79 -15.76
C GLY A 171 -21.65 -25.59 -15.29
N LYS A 172 -22.65 -25.21 -16.09
CA LYS A 172 -23.47 -24.00 -15.91
C LYS A 172 -24.27 -23.97 -14.61
N GLN A 173 -24.53 -25.14 -14.03
CA GLN A 173 -25.29 -25.35 -12.79
C GLN A 173 -24.51 -25.01 -11.52
N VAL A 174 -23.18 -24.88 -11.59
CA VAL A 174 -22.37 -24.54 -10.42
C VAL A 174 -22.68 -23.12 -9.94
N LYS A 175 -22.90 -22.98 -8.63
CA LYS A 175 -23.07 -21.69 -7.99
C LYS A 175 -21.69 -21.11 -7.68
N VAL A 176 -21.43 -19.91 -8.20
CA VAL A 176 -20.15 -19.20 -8.02
C VAL A 176 -20.37 -17.96 -7.15
N THR A 177 -19.83 -17.99 -5.93
CA THR A 177 -19.87 -16.89 -4.96
C THR A 177 -18.47 -16.39 -4.63
N PHE A 178 -18.38 -15.20 -4.05
CA PHE A 178 -17.10 -14.56 -3.74
C PHE A 178 -17.07 -14.06 -2.31
N GLU A 179 -15.95 -14.27 -1.63
CA GLU A 179 -15.65 -13.74 -0.31
C GLU A 179 -14.46 -12.78 -0.38
N TYR A 180 -14.44 -11.79 0.52
CA TYR A 180 -13.29 -10.92 0.71
C TYR A 180 -12.28 -11.60 1.62
N ARG A 181 -10.98 -11.47 1.30
CA ARG A 181 -9.94 -11.87 2.25
C ARG A 181 -10.01 -10.97 3.48
N LYS A 182 -9.99 -11.57 4.67
CA LYS A 182 -10.03 -10.84 5.96
C LYS A 182 -8.71 -10.14 6.29
N ASP A 183 -7.63 -10.45 5.58
CA ASP A 183 -6.28 -9.95 5.80
C ASP A 183 -6.00 -8.54 5.25
N GLY A 184 -6.95 -7.92 4.54
CA GLY A 184 -6.82 -6.55 4.03
C GLY A 184 -5.85 -6.42 2.85
N THR A 185 -5.33 -7.51 2.28
CA THR A 185 -4.49 -7.45 1.08
C THR A 185 -5.32 -7.13 -0.17
N VAL A 186 -4.93 -6.05 -0.87
CA VAL A 186 -5.66 -5.39 -1.98
C VAL A 186 -5.63 -6.20 -3.30
N ALA A 187 -5.10 -7.42 -3.29
CA ALA A 187 -4.82 -8.19 -4.50
C ALA A 187 -5.43 -9.59 -4.43
N GLY A 188 -6.76 -9.68 -4.52
CA GLY A 188 -7.43 -10.95 -4.80
C GLY A 188 -8.81 -11.13 -4.19
N CYS A 189 -9.45 -12.25 -4.50
CA CYS A 189 -10.70 -12.68 -3.89
C CYS A 189 -10.70 -14.19 -3.63
N VAL A 190 -11.59 -14.66 -2.76
CA VAL A 190 -11.86 -16.09 -2.64
C VAL A 190 -13.09 -16.41 -3.48
N CYS A 191 -12.91 -17.23 -4.52
CA CYS A 191 -13.99 -17.78 -5.33
C CYS A 191 -14.45 -19.10 -4.72
N VAL A 192 -15.75 -19.23 -4.45
CA VAL A 192 -16.37 -20.43 -3.89
C VAL A 192 -17.29 -21.03 -4.94
N LEU A 193 -17.02 -22.28 -5.30
CA LEU A 193 -17.84 -23.08 -6.20
C LEU A 193 -18.64 -24.09 -5.39
N ASP A 194 -19.95 -24.08 -5.58
CA ASP A 194 -20.89 -25.01 -4.95
C ASP A 194 -21.72 -25.69 -6.03
N ASP A 195 -21.51 -27.00 -6.22
CA ASP A 195 -22.26 -27.84 -7.17
C ASP A 195 -23.37 -28.67 -6.48
N ARG A 196 -23.72 -28.33 -5.22
CA ARG A 196 -24.62 -29.05 -4.30
C ARG A 196 -24.05 -30.34 -3.71
N SER A 197 -22.96 -30.88 -4.24
CA SER A 197 -22.31 -32.09 -3.74
C SER A 197 -20.99 -31.78 -3.04
N THR A 198 -20.27 -30.79 -3.54
CA THR A 198 -18.92 -30.43 -3.11
C THR A 198 -18.77 -28.91 -3.10
N ILE A 199 -18.11 -28.39 -2.07
CA ILE A 199 -17.68 -27.00 -2.01
C ILE A 199 -16.19 -26.95 -2.34
N ARG A 200 -15.83 -26.15 -3.35
CA ARG A 200 -14.43 -25.90 -3.74
C ARG A 200 -14.13 -24.43 -3.58
N ARG A 201 -12.97 -24.11 -3.00
CA ARG A 201 -12.52 -22.75 -2.74
C ARG A 201 -11.25 -22.49 -3.53
N PHE A 202 -11.19 -21.32 -4.17
CA PHE A 202 -10.05 -20.88 -4.97
C PHE A 202 -9.65 -19.48 -4.52
N PHE A 203 -8.37 -19.29 -4.23
CA PHE A 203 -7.76 -17.98 -4.03
C PHE A 203 -7.37 -17.42 -5.39
N VAL A 204 -8.02 -16.32 -5.80
CA VAL A 204 -7.79 -15.70 -7.10
C VAL A 204 -7.01 -14.42 -6.90
N LYS A 205 -5.84 -14.31 -7.54
CA LYS A 205 -5.02 -13.09 -7.56
C LYS A 205 -4.75 -12.62 -8.99
N THR A 206 -4.47 -11.33 -9.13
CA THR A 206 -3.97 -10.76 -10.40
C THR A 206 -2.48 -11.11 -10.53
N HIS A 207 -2.06 -11.51 -11.73
CA HIS A 207 -0.64 -11.69 -12.06
C HIS A 207 0.15 -10.38 -11.87
N HIS A 208 1.36 -10.44 -11.30
CA HIS A 208 2.10 -9.28 -10.79
C HIS A 208 2.53 -8.27 -11.88
N GLY A 209 2.54 -8.65 -13.17
CA GLY A 209 2.86 -7.75 -14.29
C GLY A 209 1.69 -6.90 -14.81
N ALA A 210 0.45 -7.15 -14.37
CA ALA A 210 -0.73 -6.46 -14.93
C ALA A 210 -1.06 -5.10 -14.27
N ARG A 211 -0.27 -4.67 -13.27
CA ARG A 211 -0.54 -3.46 -12.46
C ARG A 211 0.46 -2.33 -12.66
N ASP A 212 1.62 -2.58 -13.28
CA ASP A 212 2.63 -1.54 -13.44
C ASP A 212 2.32 -0.69 -14.69
N ARG A 213 1.86 0.54 -14.45
CA ARG A 213 1.54 1.53 -15.51
C ARG A 213 2.75 2.43 -15.83
N SER A 214 3.88 2.22 -15.16
CA SER A 214 5.01 3.16 -15.15
C SER A 214 6.01 2.93 -16.28
N SER A 215 6.04 1.73 -16.86
CA SER A 215 6.91 1.38 -17.96
C SER A 215 6.10 1.17 -19.22
N ASN A 216 6.60 1.65 -20.36
CA ASN A 216 6.07 1.34 -21.70
C ASN A 216 6.15 -0.16 -22.07
N THR A 217 6.38 -1.05 -21.10
CA THR A 217 6.28 -2.51 -21.25
C THR A 217 4.87 -2.95 -20.91
N GLU A 218 3.93 -2.38 -21.63
CA GLU A 218 2.55 -2.84 -21.67
C GLU A 218 2.59 -4.34 -22.06
N TYR A 219 2.03 -5.22 -21.22
CA TYR A 219 1.71 -6.64 -21.52
C TYR A 219 2.76 -7.75 -21.29
N ASP A 220 3.84 -7.56 -20.52
CA ASP A 220 4.74 -8.70 -20.26
C ASP A 220 4.17 -9.61 -19.15
N ILE A 221 3.39 -10.61 -19.57
CA ILE A 221 2.99 -11.71 -18.69
C ILE A 221 4.28 -12.45 -18.33
N ASP A 222 4.66 -12.43 -17.05
CA ASP A 222 5.78 -13.23 -16.57
C ASP A 222 5.43 -14.73 -16.69
N LEU A 223 5.79 -15.29 -17.84
CA LEU A 223 5.63 -16.70 -18.16
C LEU A 223 6.46 -17.58 -17.21
N LYS A 224 7.51 -17.05 -16.57
CA LYS A 224 8.28 -17.79 -15.57
C LYS A 224 7.44 -18.02 -14.33
N GLU A 225 6.76 -16.99 -13.81
CA GLU A 225 5.82 -17.15 -12.68
C GLU A 225 4.75 -18.20 -13.01
N LEU A 226 4.11 -18.10 -14.18
CA LEU A 226 3.08 -19.06 -14.60
C LEU A 226 3.65 -20.49 -14.75
N PHE A 227 4.86 -20.63 -15.29
CA PHE A 227 5.54 -21.91 -15.41
C PHE A 227 5.83 -22.53 -14.04
N VAL A 228 6.36 -21.75 -13.09
CA VAL A 228 6.67 -22.23 -11.74
C VAL A 228 5.40 -22.72 -11.04
N TYR A 229 4.29 -21.98 -11.14
CA TYR A 229 3.00 -22.42 -10.58
C TYR A 229 2.58 -23.81 -11.10
N LYS A 230 2.65 -24.02 -12.42
CA LYS A 230 2.32 -25.32 -13.01
C LYS A 230 3.33 -26.40 -12.66
N PHE A 231 4.61 -26.06 -12.62
CA PHE A 231 5.66 -27.00 -12.24
C PHE A 231 5.50 -27.49 -10.80
N LEU A 232 5.20 -26.59 -9.85
CA LEU A 232 4.92 -26.95 -8.46
C LEU A 232 3.65 -27.82 -8.33
N GLN A 233 2.61 -27.54 -9.13
CA GLN A 233 1.39 -28.36 -9.21
C GLN A 233 1.70 -29.80 -9.70
N GLU A 234 2.56 -29.95 -10.71
CA GLU A 234 2.97 -31.27 -11.22
C GLU A 234 3.81 -32.04 -10.20
N LEU A 235 4.69 -31.35 -9.47
CA LEU A 235 5.47 -31.93 -8.37
C LEU A 235 4.64 -32.27 -7.12
N LYS A 236 3.36 -31.91 -7.07
CA LYS A 236 2.47 -32.08 -5.90
C LYS A 236 2.96 -31.35 -4.66
N ILE A 237 3.63 -30.22 -4.87
CA ILE A 237 4.13 -29.32 -3.81
C ILE A 237 3.60 -27.89 -3.97
N GLY A 238 2.63 -27.69 -4.86
CA GLY A 238 1.88 -26.45 -5.04
C GLY A 238 0.39 -26.74 -5.10
N ALA A 239 -0.43 -25.69 -5.05
CA ALA A 239 -1.88 -25.81 -5.22
C ALA A 239 -2.25 -26.26 -6.65
N ASP A 240 -3.46 -26.79 -6.84
CA ASP A 240 -4.03 -26.89 -8.18
C ASP A 240 -4.30 -25.48 -8.72
N ILE A 241 -3.76 -25.16 -9.90
CA ILE A 241 -3.83 -23.81 -10.48
C ILE A 241 -4.72 -23.80 -11.73
N ASP A 242 -5.62 -22.83 -11.81
CA ASP A 242 -6.34 -22.44 -13.02
C ASP A 242 -5.92 -21.04 -13.46
N PHE A 243 -5.59 -20.87 -14.74
CA PHE A 243 -5.30 -19.56 -15.32
C PHE A 243 -6.53 -19.01 -16.01
N ILE A 244 -7.01 -17.86 -15.54
CA ILE A 244 -8.22 -17.22 -16.04
C ILE A 244 -7.80 -16.05 -16.92
N GLN A 245 -8.05 -16.16 -18.22
CA GLN A 245 -7.69 -15.15 -19.21
C GLN A 245 -8.82 -14.14 -19.44
N GLY A 246 -8.48 -12.85 -19.44
CA GLY A 246 -9.38 -11.77 -19.83
C GLY A 246 -9.41 -11.57 -21.35
N GLY A 247 -10.51 -11.92 -22.01
CA GLY A 247 -10.65 -11.87 -23.47
C GLY A 247 -10.92 -10.49 -24.10
N MET A 248 -10.40 -9.38 -23.55
CA MET A 248 -10.53 -8.07 -24.22
C MET A 248 -9.24 -7.71 -24.96
N VAL A 249 -9.37 -7.51 -26.28
CA VAL A 249 -8.30 -7.30 -27.27
C VAL A 249 -7.32 -6.16 -26.92
N SER A 250 -7.69 -5.24 -26.03
CA SER A 250 -6.88 -4.09 -25.61
C SER A 250 -6.38 -4.13 -24.17
N ASN A 251 -6.62 -5.22 -23.41
CA ASN A 251 -6.16 -5.39 -22.04
C ASN A 251 -6.04 -6.89 -21.70
N TYR A 252 -4.94 -7.52 -22.15
CA TYR A 252 -4.69 -8.92 -21.85
C TYR A 252 -4.28 -9.06 -20.38
N ARG A 253 -5.16 -9.62 -19.55
CA ARG A 253 -4.92 -9.84 -18.12
C ARG A 253 -5.07 -11.30 -17.78
N VAL A 254 -4.16 -11.81 -16.98
CA VAL A 254 -4.20 -13.17 -16.44
C VAL A 254 -4.47 -13.10 -14.94
N PHE A 255 -5.46 -13.85 -14.49
CA PHE A 255 -5.66 -14.13 -13.07
C PHE A 255 -5.23 -15.55 -12.77
N ILE A 256 -4.61 -15.74 -11.61
CA ILE A 256 -4.16 -17.03 -11.10
C ILE A 256 -5.15 -17.45 -10.02
N ALA A 257 -5.84 -18.56 -10.25
CA ALA A 257 -6.77 -19.15 -9.29
C ALA A 257 -6.15 -20.41 -8.69
N SER A 258 -5.72 -20.31 -7.43
CA SER A 258 -5.12 -21.41 -6.67
C SER A 258 -6.18 -22.07 -5.81
N LYS A 259 -6.44 -23.36 -6.02
CA LYS A 259 -7.37 -24.14 -5.19
C LYS A 259 -6.87 -24.21 -3.75
N GLU A 260 -7.79 -24.08 -2.80
CA GLU A 260 -7.50 -24.23 -1.37
C GLU A 260 -6.98 -25.63 -1.07
N ILE A 261 -5.84 -25.69 -0.39
CA ILE A 261 -5.19 -26.94 0.03
C ILE A 261 -5.83 -27.37 1.36
N ALA A 262 -6.48 -28.53 1.36
CA ALA A 262 -7.17 -29.05 2.54
C ALA A 262 -6.18 -29.33 3.68
N GLY A 263 -6.50 -28.88 4.89
CA GLY A 263 -5.64 -29.09 6.06
C GLY A 263 -4.33 -28.31 6.06
N PHE A 264 -4.14 -27.39 5.11
CA PHE A 264 -2.90 -26.63 5.00
C PHE A 264 -2.65 -25.76 6.23
N LYS A 265 -1.48 -25.93 6.83
CA LYS A 265 -0.97 -25.16 7.95
C LYS A 265 0.36 -24.57 7.55
N THR A 266 0.48 -23.25 7.66
CA THR A 266 1.76 -22.58 7.41
C THR A 266 2.79 -22.98 8.46
N LEU A 267 4.07 -22.92 8.11
CA LEU A 267 5.14 -23.15 9.08
C LEU A 267 5.07 -22.16 10.24
N TYR A 268 4.61 -20.92 9.97
CA TYR A 268 4.38 -19.91 11.00
C TYR A 268 3.34 -20.38 12.03
N PHE A 269 2.19 -20.88 11.56
CA PHE A 269 1.14 -21.39 12.45
C PHE A 269 1.62 -22.58 13.29
N ILE A 270 2.38 -23.49 12.67
CA ILE A 270 2.93 -24.66 13.37
C ILE A 270 3.93 -24.24 14.45
N GLN A 271 4.85 -23.34 14.13
CA GLN A 271 5.83 -22.83 15.10
C GLN A 271 5.17 -22.12 16.29
N ASP A 272 4.07 -21.41 16.04
CA ASP A 272 3.34 -20.67 17.07
C ASP A 272 2.47 -21.59 17.96
N THR A 273 1.82 -22.60 17.37
CA THR A 273 0.81 -23.41 18.06
C THR A 273 1.27 -24.80 18.50
N GLN A 274 2.33 -25.34 17.88
CA GLN A 274 2.85 -26.69 18.10
C GLN A 274 4.39 -26.72 17.98
N PRO A 275 5.13 -25.94 18.80
CA PRO A 275 6.58 -25.81 18.69
C PRO A 275 7.34 -27.13 18.89
N GLU A 276 6.78 -28.08 19.64
CA GLU A 276 7.38 -29.38 19.94
C GLU A 276 7.41 -30.33 18.73
N THR A 277 6.56 -30.14 17.73
CA THR A 277 6.48 -31.00 16.54
C THR A 277 7.35 -30.50 15.38
N VAL A 278 8.04 -29.36 15.52
CA VAL A 278 8.88 -28.75 14.46
C VAL A 278 9.92 -29.73 13.90
N GLY A 279 10.46 -30.62 14.75
CA GLY A 279 11.42 -31.65 14.34
C GLY A 279 10.85 -32.64 13.31
N GLU A 280 9.54 -32.90 13.34
CA GLU A 280 8.85 -33.82 12.43
C GLU A 280 8.79 -33.29 11.00
N TYR A 281 8.88 -31.97 10.83
CA TYR A 281 8.71 -31.30 9.53
C TYR A 281 10.02 -30.92 8.84
N ILE A 282 11.18 -31.20 9.46
CA ILE A 282 12.52 -30.86 8.92
C ILE A 282 12.69 -31.40 7.49
N LYS A 283 12.24 -32.62 7.22
CA LYS A 283 12.34 -33.23 5.88
C LYS A 283 11.57 -32.41 4.83
N CYS A 284 10.33 -32.01 5.16
CA CYS A 284 9.47 -31.24 4.27
C CYS A 284 10.03 -29.83 4.04
N VAL A 285 10.54 -29.19 5.10
CA VAL A 285 11.22 -27.89 5.01
C VAL A 285 12.44 -27.97 4.09
N ASN A 286 13.29 -28.99 4.25
CA ASN A 286 14.46 -29.18 3.39
C ASN A 286 14.08 -29.42 1.92
N GLN A 287 13.01 -30.16 1.65
CA GLN A 287 12.49 -30.34 0.29
C GLN A 287 12.04 -29.01 -0.32
N MET A 288 11.30 -28.18 0.43
CA MET A 288 10.89 -26.86 -0.04
C MET A 288 12.09 -25.95 -0.30
N LEU A 289 13.05 -25.88 0.63
CA LEU A 289 14.27 -25.06 0.46
C LEU A 289 15.11 -25.49 -0.76
N PHE A 290 15.17 -26.80 -1.02
CA PHE A 290 15.81 -27.31 -2.24
C PHE A 290 15.10 -26.81 -3.50
N VAL A 291 13.77 -26.87 -3.53
CA VAL A 291 12.97 -26.37 -4.66
C VAL A 291 13.12 -24.85 -4.83
N TYR A 292 13.07 -24.08 -3.74
CA TYR A 292 13.35 -22.63 -3.75
C TYR A 292 14.73 -22.34 -4.37
N SER A 293 15.74 -23.14 -4.03
CA SER A 293 17.11 -22.95 -4.55
C SER A 293 17.23 -23.30 -6.04
N VAL A 294 16.67 -24.44 -6.46
CA VAL A 294 16.74 -24.91 -7.85
C VAL A 294 15.98 -23.99 -8.80
N LEU A 295 14.80 -23.52 -8.38
CA LEU A 295 13.94 -22.65 -9.17
C LEU A 295 14.26 -21.16 -8.98
N MET A 296 15.27 -20.83 -8.16
CA MET A 296 15.66 -19.47 -7.83
C MET A 296 14.47 -18.61 -7.35
N LEU A 297 13.66 -19.17 -6.45
CA LEU A 297 12.52 -18.46 -5.87
C LEU A 297 12.95 -17.58 -4.69
N ALA A 298 12.39 -16.38 -4.62
CA ALA A 298 12.47 -15.44 -3.51
C ALA A 298 11.22 -15.55 -2.61
N ASP A 299 11.21 -14.76 -1.54
CA ASP A 299 10.11 -14.69 -0.56
C ASP A 299 9.88 -16.00 0.23
N HIS A 300 10.98 -16.64 0.61
CA HIS A 300 11.01 -17.84 1.43
C HIS A 300 10.78 -17.51 2.92
N HIS A 301 9.55 -17.18 3.29
CA HIS A 301 9.18 -16.98 4.70
C HIS A 301 8.12 -17.98 5.18
N THR A 302 8.04 -18.16 6.50
CA THR A 302 7.22 -19.22 7.13
C THR A 302 5.72 -19.12 6.89
N ALA A 303 5.22 -17.98 6.39
CA ALA A 303 3.82 -17.82 5.95
C ALA A 303 3.54 -18.29 4.50
N ASN A 304 4.56 -18.46 3.66
CA ASN A 304 4.43 -18.88 2.25
C ASN A 304 4.71 -20.38 2.03
N MET A 305 5.11 -21.04 3.12
CA MET A 305 5.43 -22.45 3.17
C MET A 305 4.55 -23.11 4.21
N GLY A 306 4.21 -24.38 3.98
CA GLY A 306 3.47 -25.14 4.95
C GLY A 306 3.33 -26.60 4.54
N ILE A 307 2.47 -27.29 5.28
CA ILE A 307 2.17 -28.70 5.08
C ILE A 307 0.66 -28.92 5.20
N ASP A 308 0.17 -29.98 4.56
CA ASP A 308 -1.18 -30.48 4.82
C ASP A 308 -1.20 -31.46 6.01
N ASP A 309 -2.39 -31.99 6.34
CA ASP A 309 -2.57 -33.00 7.39
C ASP A 309 -1.85 -34.33 7.08
N GLY A 310 -1.43 -34.55 5.83
CA GLY A 310 -0.67 -35.72 5.38
C GLY A 310 0.86 -35.52 5.40
N LEU A 311 1.35 -34.39 5.94
CA LEU A 311 2.76 -34.00 5.96
C LEU A 311 3.37 -33.73 4.58
N ASN A 312 2.54 -33.45 3.55
CA ASN A 312 3.05 -33.09 2.24
C ASN A 312 3.48 -31.62 2.23
N PRO A 313 4.67 -31.27 1.69
CA PRO A 313 5.14 -29.90 1.61
C PRO A 313 4.38 -29.10 0.55
N PHE A 314 4.05 -27.84 0.87
CA PHE A 314 3.43 -26.91 -0.07
C PHE A 314 4.09 -25.54 -0.05
N ILE A 315 4.30 -24.99 -1.25
CA ILE A 315 4.71 -23.62 -1.52
C ILE A 315 3.50 -22.89 -2.14
N VAL A 316 3.04 -21.81 -1.50
CA VAL A 316 1.78 -21.13 -1.91
C VAL A 316 1.97 -19.76 -2.53
N ASP A 317 3.08 -19.07 -2.21
CA ASP A 317 3.43 -17.78 -2.79
C ASP A 317 4.94 -17.64 -2.88
N PHE A 318 5.41 -16.90 -3.90
CA PHE A 318 6.83 -16.72 -4.17
C PHE A 318 7.03 -15.54 -5.13
N SER A 319 8.27 -15.08 -5.23
CA SER A 319 8.76 -14.24 -6.32
C SER A 319 9.91 -14.94 -7.03
N ILE A 320 10.30 -14.52 -8.24
CA ILE A 320 11.44 -15.11 -8.94
C ILE A 320 12.66 -14.20 -8.77
N ILE A 321 13.80 -14.78 -8.36
CA ILE A 321 15.07 -14.04 -8.24
C ILE A 321 15.55 -13.72 -9.67
N GLY A 322 15.58 -12.44 -10.01
CA GLY A 322 15.98 -11.97 -11.33
C GLY A 322 15.25 -10.72 -11.81
N ASP A 323 14.13 -10.35 -11.15
CA ASP A 323 13.37 -9.14 -11.46
C ASP A 323 13.87 -7.88 -10.73
N LEU A 324 15.11 -7.92 -10.20
CA LEU A 324 15.81 -6.72 -9.72
C LEU A 324 16.48 -6.03 -10.92
N TRP A 325 15.75 -5.08 -11.50
CA TRP A 325 16.24 -3.91 -12.25
C TRP A 325 17.32 -4.12 -13.32
N VAL A 326 16.92 -3.88 -14.57
CA VAL A 326 17.64 -2.93 -15.44
C VAL A 326 16.69 -1.80 -15.79
#